data_AF-A0A2T6DKV9-F1
#
_entry.id   AF-A0A2T6DKV9-F1
#
_cell.length_a   1.000
_cell.length_b   1.000
_cell.length_c   1.000
_cell.angle_alpha   90.00
_cell.angle_beta   90.00
_cell.angle_gamma   90.00
#
_symmetry.space_group_name_H-M   'P 1'
#
loop_
_entity.id
_entity.type
_entity.pdbx_description
1 polymer ?
#
loop_
_entity_poly.entity_id
_entity_poly.type
_entity_poly.pdbx_seq_one_letter_code
_entity_poly.pdbx_strand_id
1 'polypeptide(L)'
;MKKSSHSLRLLLHNVRRSLKPAAGARVLCANDVAEGMHYGAITRLSDAAIAARHSLVKVGSDAAHVAVTGVSDIPLGICLDEPAAAEEPVAVALLGAAAGTLRAVASGTVTAGDYVVPAASGAVRTLPVAAGTYYIVGRAIATAASGALVEMDPCVPVQRVVS
;
A
#
# COMPACT_ATOMS: atom_id res chain seq x y z
N MET A 1 -55.31 -47.62 -29.06
CA MET A 1 -53.87 -47.43 -28.78
C MET A 1 -53.22 -46.55 -29.84
N LYS A 2 -53.14 -45.23 -29.60
CA LYS A 2 -52.41 -44.27 -30.47
C LYS A 2 -51.61 -43.29 -29.59
N LYS A 3 -50.31 -43.61 -29.46
CA LYS A 3 -49.13 -42.73 -29.47
C LYS A 3 -49.15 -41.48 -28.56
N SER A 4 -48.73 -41.64 -27.30
CA SER A 4 -47.36 -41.35 -26.77
C SER A 4 -46.49 -40.24 -27.41
N SER A 5 -47.04 -39.28 -28.16
CA SER A 5 -46.23 -38.29 -28.89
C SER A 5 -46.07 -36.95 -28.16
N HIS A 6 -46.98 -36.61 -27.24
CA HIS A 6 -46.93 -35.33 -26.52
C HIS A 6 -45.91 -35.29 -25.37
N SER A 7 -45.71 -36.40 -24.65
CA SER A 7 -44.79 -36.44 -23.50
C SER A 7 -43.30 -36.47 -23.89
N LEU A 8 -42.98 -37.01 -25.07
CA LEU A 8 -41.59 -37.07 -25.56
C LEU A 8 -41.11 -35.70 -26.10
N ARG A 9 -42.03 -34.90 -26.66
CA ARG A 9 -41.73 -33.54 -27.15
C ARG A 9 -41.42 -32.56 -26.01
N LEU A 10 -42.01 -32.76 -24.83
CA LEU A 10 -41.74 -31.94 -23.64
C LEU A 10 -40.38 -32.26 -22.99
N LEU A 11 -40.00 -33.54 -22.96
CA LEU A 11 -38.69 -33.96 -22.43
C LEU A 11 -37.53 -33.48 -23.30
N LEU A 12 -37.66 -33.54 -24.63
CA LEU A 12 -36.65 -33.06 -25.57
C LEU A 12 -36.48 -31.53 -25.57
N HIS A 13 -37.54 -30.78 -25.22
CA HIS A 13 -37.46 -29.32 -25.03
C HIS A 13 -36.73 -28.94 -23.73
N ASN A 14 -36.85 -29.75 -22.68
CA ASN A 14 -36.21 -29.48 -21.39
C ASN A 14 -34.75 -29.93 -21.33
N VAL A 15 -34.37 -31.01 -22.05
CA VAL A 15 -32.97 -31.42 -22.16
C VAL A 15 -32.16 -30.48 -23.07
N ARG A 16 -32.77 -29.93 -24.14
CA ARG A 16 -32.11 -28.91 -24.99
C ARG A 16 -31.98 -27.53 -24.34
N ARG A 17 -32.70 -27.24 -23.25
CA ARG A 17 -32.51 -26.02 -22.46
C ARG A 17 -31.38 -26.12 -21.44
N SER A 18 -30.96 -27.33 -21.08
CA SER A 18 -29.92 -27.56 -20.05
C SER A 18 -28.48 -27.59 -20.61
N LEU A 19 -28.30 -27.51 -21.92
CA LEU A 19 -26.99 -27.51 -22.58
C LEU A 19 -26.90 -26.37 -23.60
N LYS A 20 -27.25 -25.15 -23.18
CA LYS A 20 -26.62 -23.99 -23.81
C LYS A 20 -25.17 -23.98 -23.33
N PRO A 21 -24.16 -24.28 -24.17
CA PRO A 21 -22.81 -23.87 -23.81
C PRO A 21 -22.88 -22.36 -23.63
N ALA A 22 -22.54 -21.88 -22.43
CA ALA A 22 -22.34 -20.46 -22.21
C ALA A 22 -21.18 -20.05 -23.12
N ALA A 23 -21.52 -19.55 -24.31
CA ALA A 23 -20.57 -19.00 -25.25
C ALA A 23 -19.80 -17.90 -24.51
N GLY A 24 -18.51 -18.15 -24.27
CA GLY A 24 -17.59 -17.13 -23.81
C GLY A 24 -17.63 -16.80 -22.32
N ALA A 25 -18.00 -17.73 -21.44
CA ALA A 25 -17.45 -17.65 -20.08
C ALA A 25 -15.95 -17.90 -20.20
N ARG A 26 -15.18 -16.85 -20.52
CA ARG A 26 -13.75 -16.82 -20.26
C ARG A 26 -13.66 -17.03 -18.76
N VAL A 27 -13.41 -18.26 -18.35
CA VAL A 27 -12.81 -18.51 -17.04
C VAL A 27 -11.52 -17.73 -17.13
N LEU A 28 -11.53 -16.51 -16.58
CA LEU A 28 -10.31 -15.88 -16.18
C LEU A 28 -9.76 -16.84 -15.15
N CYS A 29 -8.87 -17.72 -15.57
CA CYS A 29 -7.82 -18.26 -14.72
C CYS A 29 -6.91 -17.09 -14.28
N ALA A 30 -7.52 -16.03 -13.76
CA ALA A 30 -6.85 -15.05 -12.96
C ALA A 30 -6.62 -15.79 -11.65
N ASN A 31 -5.36 -16.14 -11.40
CA ASN A 31 -4.90 -16.23 -10.02
C ASN A 31 -5.42 -14.97 -9.31
N ASP A 32 -5.83 -15.10 -8.06
CA ASP A 32 -6.30 -13.94 -7.31
C ASP A 32 -5.24 -12.83 -7.44
N VAL A 33 -5.64 -11.64 -7.88
CA VAL A 33 -4.68 -10.55 -8.16
C VAL A 33 -3.98 -10.09 -6.88
N ALA A 34 -4.50 -10.52 -5.72
CA ALA A 34 -3.92 -10.35 -4.40
C ALA A 34 -2.87 -11.43 -4.04
N GLU A 35 -2.77 -12.52 -4.79
CA GLU A 35 -1.84 -13.62 -4.51
C GLU A 35 -0.51 -13.42 -5.25
N GLY A 36 0.50 -12.95 -4.53
CA GLY A 36 1.85 -12.74 -5.07
C GLY A 36 2.82 -12.19 -4.03
N MET A 37 4.11 -12.18 -4.38
CA MET A 37 5.16 -11.55 -3.57
C MET A 37 5.59 -10.23 -4.22
N HIS A 38 5.69 -9.19 -3.41
CA HIS A 38 6.17 -7.89 -3.86
C HIS A 38 7.68 -7.75 -3.62
N TYR A 39 8.40 -7.20 -4.59
CA TYR A 39 9.85 -6.95 -4.51
C TYR A 39 10.13 -5.52 -4.05
N GLY A 40 9.85 -5.24 -2.78
CA GLY A 40 10.22 -3.99 -2.13
C GLY A 40 9.34 -2.77 -2.41
N ALA A 41 8.40 -2.85 -3.36
CA ALA A 41 7.39 -1.83 -3.57
C ALA A 41 6.03 -2.43 -3.94
N ILE A 42 4.96 -1.71 -3.61
CA ILE A 42 3.57 -2.10 -3.90
C ILE A 42 2.82 -0.95 -4.55
N THR A 43 1.82 -1.28 -5.37
CA THR A 43 0.84 -0.29 -5.83
C THR A 43 -0.37 -0.31 -4.90
N ARG A 44 -0.83 0.88 -4.51
CA ARG A 44 -2.03 1.12 -3.70
C ARG A 44 -2.76 2.35 -4.24
N LEU A 45 -4.02 2.52 -3.85
CA LEU A 45 -4.81 3.70 -4.20
C LEU A 45 -4.67 4.77 -3.11
N SER A 46 -4.65 6.04 -3.47
CA SER A 46 -4.62 7.14 -2.50
C SER A 46 -6.00 7.36 -1.85
N ASP A 47 -6.07 7.59 -0.54
CA ASP A 47 -7.32 8.01 0.13
C ASP A 47 -7.65 9.48 -0.14
N ALA A 48 -6.64 10.28 -0.47
CA ALA A 48 -6.72 11.72 -0.71
C ALA A 48 -5.48 12.20 -1.45
N ALA A 49 -5.46 13.48 -1.82
CA ALA A 49 -4.26 14.12 -2.35
C ALA A 49 -3.08 13.99 -1.36
N ILE A 50 -1.90 13.63 -1.87
CA ILE A 50 -0.65 13.59 -1.10
C ILE A 50 0.18 14.78 -1.57
N ALA A 51 0.44 15.72 -0.66
CA ALA A 51 0.98 17.03 -0.99
C ALA A 51 2.43 17.04 -1.51
N ALA A 52 3.17 15.94 -1.37
CA ALA A 52 4.55 15.83 -1.84
C ALA A 52 4.96 14.37 -2.07
N ARG A 53 5.82 14.16 -3.07
CA ARG A 53 6.60 12.92 -3.21
C ARG A 53 7.44 12.64 -1.96
N HIS A 54 7.77 11.38 -1.74
CA HIS A 54 8.61 10.93 -0.62
C HIS A 54 7.97 11.13 0.76
N SER A 55 6.63 11.08 0.80
CA SER A 55 5.86 11.11 2.05
C SER A 55 5.69 9.70 2.61
N LEU A 56 5.88 9.55 3.93
CA LEU A 56 5.49 8.34 4.65
C LEU A 56 3.98 8.15 4.56
N VAL A 57 3.61 6.92 4.22
CA VAL A 57 2.22 6.49 4.15
C VAL A 57 1.97 5.27 5.02
N LYS A 58 0.74 5.15 5.48
CA LYS A 58 0.19 4.02 6.23
C LYS A 58 -0.96 3.40 5.46
N VAL A 59 -1.44 2.25 5.92
CA VAL A 59 -2.70 1.70 5.43
C VAL A 59 -3.81 2.73 5.63
N GLY A 60 -4.57 2.94 4.56
CA GLY A 60 -5.62 3.94 4.47
C GLY A 60 -6.91 3.52 5.15
N SER A 61 -8.02 3.94 4.56
CA SER A 61 -9.38 3.58 4.94
C SER A 61 -9.65 2.07 4.81
N ASP A 62 -8.97 1.41 3.87
CA ASP A 62 -8.93 -0.04 3.72
C ASP A 62 -7.53 -0.55 3.29
N ALA A 63 -7.39 -1.87 3.13
CA ALA A 63 -6.12 -2.53 2.82
C ALA A 63 -5.55 -2.25 1.41
N ALA A 64 -6.39 -1.80 0.48
CA ALA A 64 -6.02 -1.40 -0.88
C ALA A 64 -5.65 0.09 -0.97
N HIS A 65 -5.95 0.86 0.06
CA HIS A 65 -5.69 2.29 0.13
C HIS A 65 -4.50 2.66 1.02
N VAL A 66 -3.95 3.84 0.75
CA VAL A 66 -2.92 4.47 1.58
C VAL A 66 -3.26 5.90 1.92
N ALA A 67 -2.92 6.26 3.16
CA ALA A 67 -3.06 7.61 3.69
C ALA A 67 -1.71 8.13 4.21
N VAL A 68 -1.57 9.44 4.24
CA VAL A 68 -0.40 10.11 4.83
C VAL A 68 -0.30 9.79 6.32
N THR A 69 0.91 9.49 6.78
CA THR A 69 1.21 9.13 8.17
C THR A 69 1.27 10.38 9.07
N GLY A 70 0.75 10.28 10.30
CA GLY A 70 0.95 11.22 11.40
C GLY A 70 2.01 10.78 12.41
N VAL A 71 2.26 11.59 13.45
CA VAL A 71 3.36 11.41 14.41
C VAL A 71 3.32 10.07 15.16
N SER A 72 2.14 9.51 15.37
CA SER A 72 1.93 8.29 16.17
C SER A 72 1.53 7.07 15.33
N ASP A 73 1.45 7.23 14.01
CA ASP A 73 1.03 6.15 13.13
C ASP A 73 2.19 5.17 12.86
N ILE A 74 1.84 3.94 12.50
CA ILE A 74 2.77 2.91 12.05
C ILE A 74 2.83 2.98 10.52
N PRO A 75 3.95 3.43 9.92
CA PRO A 75 4.02 3.59 8.48
C PRO A 75 4.19 2.24 7.79
N LEU A 76 3.61 2.12 6.61
CA LEU A 76 3.81 0.98 5.71
C LEU A 76 5.07 1.19 4.84
N GLY A 77 5.27 2.41 4.37
CA GLY A 77 6.19 2.70 3.28
C GLY A 77 6.35 4.19 3.02
N ILE A 78 7.15 4.51 2.00
CA ILE A 78 7.27 5.84 1.43
C ILE A 78 6.56 5.86 0.09
N CYS A 79 5.61 6.78 -0.08
CA CYS A 79 4.98 7.05 -1.37
C CYS A 79 5.99 7.74 -2.29
N LEU A 80 6.20 7.17 -3.47
CA LEU A 80 7.13 7.70 -4.47
C LEU A 80 6.47 8.77 -5.35
N ASP A 81 5.14 8.85 -5.32
CA ASP A 81 4.30 9.70 -6.16
C ASP A 81 3.63 10.85 -5.40
N GLU A 82 2.91 11.68 -6.13
CA GLU A 82 2.19 12.87 -5.64
C GLU A 82 0.79 12.91 -6.28
N PRO A 83 -0.10 11.99 -5.86
CA PRO A 83 -1.49 11.96 -6.35
C PRO A 83 -2.21 13.26 -6.02
N ALA A 84 -2.98 13.78 -6.98
CA ALA A 84 -3.72 15.03 -6.84
C ALA A 84 -5.10 14.84 -6.18
N ALA A 85 -5.61 13.61 -6.15
CA ALA A 85 -6.89 13.23 -5.57
C ALA A 85 -6.84 11.81 -4.97
N ALA A 86 -7.99 11.37 -4.44
CA ALA A 86 -8.21 9.99 -4.04
C ALA A 86 -8.33 9.06 -5.27
N GLU A 87 -8.22 7.75 -5.04
CA GLU A 87 -8.35 6.69 -6.05
C GLU A 87 -7.27 6.72 -7.14
N GLU A 88 -6.18 7.46 -6.92
CA GLU A 88 -5.05 7.47 -7.83
C GLU A 88 -4.06 6.37 -7.46
N PRO A 89 -3.62 5.54 -8.43
CA PRO A 89 -2.64 4.50 -8.18
C PRO A 89 -1.27 5.12 -7.88
N VAL A 90 -0.71 4.78 -6.71
CA VAL A 90 0.59 5.25 -6.26
C VAL A 90 1.54 4.10 -5.97
N ALA A 91 2.82 4.31 -6.25
CA ALA A 91 3.88 3.41 -5.83
C ALA A 91 4.31 3.70 -4.39
N VAL A 92 4.35 2.65 -3.57
CA VAL A 92 4.81 2.70 -2.19
C VAL A 92 6.02 1.80 -2.03
N ALA A 93 7.18 2.40 -1.75
CA ALA A 93 8.37 1.67 -1.35
C ALA A 93 8.20 1.16 0.08
N LEU A 94 8.20 -0.16 0.27
CA LEU A 94 7.94 -0.79 1.55
C LEU A 94 9.13 -0.64 2.50
N LEU A 95 8.85 -0.17 3.71
CA LEU A 95 9.87 -0.08 4.76
C LEU A 95 10.37 -1.48 5.14
N GLY A 96 11.69 -1.67 5.14
CA GLY A 96 12.35 -2.95 5.44
C GLY A 96 12.38 -3.98 4.32
N ALA A 97 11.72 -3.72 3.19
CA ALA A 97 11.77 -4.59 2.00
C ALA A 97 12.27 -3.86 0.74
N ALA A 98 12.24 -2.53 0.70
CA ALA A 98 12.79 -1.75 -0.40
C ALA A 98 14.29 -2.05 -0.60
N ALA A 99 14.72 -2.10 -1.86
CA ALA A 99 16.12 -2.31 -2.19
C ALA A 99 16.90 -0.99 -2.04
N GLY A 100 17.84 -0.96 -1.11
CA GLY A 100 18.73 0.18 -0.89
C GLY A 100 18.10 1.30 -0.05
N THR A 101 18.64 2.50 -0.23
CA THR A 101 18.30 3.68 0.57
C THR A 101 17.07 4.38 -0.01
N LEU A 102 16.30 5.05 0.85
CA LEU A 102 15.11 5.81 0.46
C LEU A 102 15.25 7.28 0.83
N ARG A 103 14.48 8.12 0.15
CA ARG A 103 14.34 9.55 0.47
C ARG A 103 13.04 9.79 1.21
N ALA A 104 13.08 10.62 2.24
CA ALA A 104 11.90 11.07 2.99
C ALA A 104 11.97 12.59 3.21
N VAL A 105 10.82 13.25 3.30
CA VAL A 105 10.76 14.69 3.63
C VAL A 105 11.08 14.89 5.11
N ALA A 106 12.05 15.73 5.44
CA ALA A 106 12.39 16.05 6.81
C ALA A 106 11.49 17.16 7.37
N SER A 107 10.90 16.96 8.54
CA SER A 107 10.11 18.00 9.25
C SER A 107 10.96 18.95 10.10
N GLY A 108 12.20 18.59 10.36
CA GLY A 108 13.20 19.37 11.09
C GLY A 108 14.59 19.02 10.60
N THR A 109 15.63 19.56 11.23
CA THR A 109 17.00 19.12 10.95
C THR A 109 17.16 17.65 11.38
N VAL A 110 17.56 16.80 10.44
CA VAL A 110 17.92 15.40 10.67
C VAL A 110 19.40 15.26 10.39
N THR A 111 20.17 14.73 11.34
CA THR A 111 21.62 14.57 11.19
C THR A 111 21.95 13.17 10.70
N ALA A 112 23.00 13.03 9.88
CA ALA A 112 23.53 11.72 9.51
C ALA A 112 23.80 10.85 10.76
N GLY A 113 23.33 9.61 10.74
CA GLY A 113 23.43 8.64 11.83
C GLY A 113 22.23 8.64 12.79
N ASP A 114 21.38 9.68 12.79
CA ASP A 114 20.18 9.73 13.62
C ASP A 114 19.18 8.64 13.24
N TYR A 115 18.53 8.04 14.24
CA TYR A 115 17.30 7.29 13.99
C TYR A 115 16.18 8.24 13.62
N VAL A 116 15.43 7.89 12.59
CA VAL A 116 14.29 8.66 12.10
C VAL A 116 12.97 7.99 12.48
N VAL A 117 11.99 8.83 12.82
CA VAL A 117 10.63 8.43 13.20
C VAL A 117 9.61 9.28 12.43
N PRO A 118 8.35 8.86 12.32
CA PRO A 118 7.29 9.65 11.73
C PRO A 118 7.13 11.03 12.37
N ALA A 119 6.84 12.00 11.53
CA ALA A 119 6.36 13.32 11.90
C ALA A 119 4.97 13.55 11.28
N ALA A 120 4.42 14.74 11.49
CA ALA A 120 3.16 15.11 10.85
C ALA A 120 3.31 15.17 9.32
N SER A 121 2.19 15.00 8.61
CA SER A 121 2.11 15.17 7.16
C SER A 121 3.06 14.28 6.35
N GLY A 122 3.32 13.05 6.81
CA GLY A 122 4.16 12.08 6.10
C GLY A 122 5.65 12.42 6.12
N ALA A 123 6.07 13.42 6.89
CA ALA A 123 7.48 13.72 7.04
C ALA A 123 8.15 12.79 8.07
N VAL A 124 9.47 12.87 8.15
CA VAL A 124 10.29 12.24 9.19
C VAL A 124 10.94 13.27 10.11
N ARG A 125 11.33 12.86 11.30
CA ARG A 125 12.17 13.62 12.23
C ARG A 125 13.13 12.71 12.97
N THR A 126 14.17 13.29 13.56
CA THR A 126 15.02 12.57 14.51
C THR A 126 14.19 12.05 15.69
N LEU A 127 14.51 10.85 16.16
CA LEU A 127 13.93 10.24 17.36
C LEU A 127 14.03 11.22 18.54
N PRO A 128 12.90 11.66 19.13
CA PRO A 128 12.94 12.59 20.25
C PRO A 128 13.52 11.95 21.50
N VAL A 129 14.17 12.78 22.32
CA VAL A 129 14.61 12.40 23.69
C VAL A 129 13.47 12.45 24.71
N ALA A 130 12.36 13.10 24.36
CA ALA A 130 11.19 13.21 25.24
C ALA A 130 10.51 11.85 25.40
N ALA A 131 10.07 11.56 26.63
CA ALA A 131 9.37 10.33 26.95
C ALA A 131 8.16 10.11 26.03
N GLY A 132 8.01 8.89 25.54
CA GLY A 132 6.97 8.54 24.58
C GLY A 132 7.22 7.23 23.85
N THR A 133 6.23 6.82 23.07
CA THR A 133 6.31 5.68 22.17
C THR A 133 6.49 6.19 20.75
N TYR A 134 7.56 5.76 20.09
CA TYR A 134 7.90 6.13 18.71
C TYR A 134 8.11 4.88 17.86
N TYR A 135 7.97 5.03 16.54
CA TYR A 135 8.29 3.96 15.58
C TYR A 135 9.51 4.37 14.77
N ILE A 136 10.64 3.70 14.99
CA ILE A 136 11.85 3.91 14.20
C ILE A 136 11.62 3.30 12.82
N VAL A 137 11.77 4.12 11.77
CA VAL A 137 11.56 3.72 10.36
C VAL A 137 12.85 3.58 9.58
N GLY A 138 13.98 3.93 10.20
CA GLY A 138 15.29 3.77 9.62
C GLY A 138 16.34 4.66 10.29
N ARG A 139 17.47 4.80 9.61
CA ARG A 139 18.60 5.64 10.04
C ARG A 139 19.01 6.59 8.93
N ALA A 140 19.20 7.86 9.24
CA ALA A 140 19.66 8.85 8.28
C ALA A 140 21.10 8.57 7.84
N ILE A 141 21.34 8.67 6.53
CA ILE A 141 22.67 8.49 5.91
C ILE A 141 23.32 9.86 5.65
N ALA A 142 22.50 10.86 5.35
CA ALA A 142 22.93 12.23 5.12
C ALA A 142 22.15 13.20 6.02
N THR A 143 22.73 14.37 6.29
CA THR A 143 22.07 15.44 7.02
C THR A 143 21.14 16.22 6.08
N ALA A 144 19.94 16.55 6.54
CA ALA A 144 18.98 17.39 5.81
C ALA A 144 18.34 18.43 6.74
N ALA A 145 18.00 19.60 6.18
CA ALA A 145 17.22 20.62 6.86
C ALA A 145 15.71 20.35 6.73
N SER A 146 14.88 21.06 7.50
CA SER A 146 13.43 21.01 7.37
C SER A 146 12.98 21.33 5.94
N GLY A 147 12.03 20.55 5.42
CA GLY A 147 11.51 20.63 4.06
C GLY A 147 12.40 19.99 2.99
N ALA A 148 13.65 19.64 3.30
CA ALA A 148 14.53 18.95 2.36
C ALA A 148 14.33 17.42 2.44
N LEU A 149 14.81 16.74 1.40
CA LEU A 149 14.85 15.27 1.37
C LEU A 149 16.05 14.77 2.17
N VAL A 150 15.80 13.90 3.15
CA VAL A 150 16.82 13.12 3.83
C VAL A 150 16.93 11.75 3.19
N GLU A 151 18.17 11.33 2.89
CA GLU A 151 18.45 9.95 2.51
C GLU A 151 18.58 9.09 3.77
N MET A 152 17.88 7.97 3.82
CA MET A 152 17.83 7.06 4.96
C MET A 152 17.93 5.60 4.53
N ASP A 153 18.55 4.79 5.38
CA ASP A 153 18.51 3.33 5.32
C ASP A 153 17.21 2.86 5.99
N PRO A 154 16.20 2.36 5.24
CA PRO A 154 14.91 2.02 5.81
C PRO A 154 14.96 0.71 6.60
N CYS A 155 14.18 0.62 7.67
CA CYS A 155 13.93 -0.63 8.37
C CYS A 155 12.42 -0.83 8.58
N VAL A 156 12.01 -2.07 8.89
CA VAL A 156 10.64 -2.33 9.34
C VAL A 156 10.36 -1.47 10.57
N PRO A 157 9.21 -0.78 10.69
CA PRO A 157 8.91 0.05 11.86
C PRO A 157 9.10 -0.70 13.18
N VAL A 158 10.06 -0.24 14.00
CA VAL A 158 10.34 -0.82 15.32
C VAL A 158 9.83 0.11 16.41
N GLN A 159 8.95 -0.40 17.27
CA GLN A 159 8.48 0.36 18.42
C GLN A 159 9.63 0.61 19.40
N ARG A 160 9.88 1.87 19.73
CA ARG A 160 10.84 2.33 20.72
C ARG A 160 10.12 3.14 21.78
N VAL A 161 10.13 2.64 23.01
CA VAL A 161 9.74 3.42 24.20
C VAL A 161 10.96 4.19 24.67
N VAL A 162 10.81 5.51 24.75
CA VAL A 162 11.77 6.41 25.39
C VAL A 162 11.19 6.76 26.76
N SER A 163 12.00 6.55 27.80
CA SER A 163 11.65 6.76 29.21
C SER A 163 12.64 7.70 29.86
#